data_AF-A0A941SSP0-F1
#
_entry.id   AF-A0A941SSP0-F1
#
_cell.length_a   1.000
_cell.length_b   1.000
_cell.length_c   1.000
_cell.angle_alpha   90.00
_cell.angle_beta   90.00
_cell.angle_gamma   90.00
#
_symmetry.space_group_name_H-M   'P 1'
#
loop_
_entity.id
_entity.type
_entity.pdbx_description
1 polymer ?
#
loop_
_entity_poly.entity_id
_entity_poly.type
_entity_poly.pdbx_seq_one_letter_code
_entity_poly.pdbx_strand_id
1 'polypeptide(L)'
;MATVFISYKREDAGRARVIVEGLRAENLQVWWDQGVGAGAAWRREIQRALSEAGVVVPLWSETSVNSDWVLEEAEYGKSKGILCPAIIDEVSPPIGFGGIQAANLAGWDGDRRDPAWHHFVQSIEAVVAQIPRPERKPSRPRKPMLPVLAAVVGAVAATFTIVGALDRLGIVRIFPTEFATNPRTPTLAESSDWHRIRQSRDCVAIAGYLRQNPGGSFAQEAQSLLAAKQDTTQIAWTPFQEGSWTT
;
A
#
# COMPACT_ATOMS: atom_id res chain seq x y z
N MET A 1 1.49 13.54 16.28
CA MET A 1 2.27 14.53 15.52
C MET A 1 1.52 14.68 14.22
N ALA A 2 1.28 15.91 13.77
CA ALA A 2 0.59 16.17 12.52
C ALA A 2 1.57 15.98 11.36
N THR A 3 1.10 15.39 10.27
CA THR A 3 1.89 15.19 9.05
C THR A 3 1.60 16.33 8.08
N VAL A 4 2.64 17.02 7.62
CA VAL A 4 2.58 17.99 6.52
C VAL A 4 2.63 17.22 5.22
N PHE A 5 1.60 17.36 4.40
CA PHE A 5 1.52 16.82 3.05
C PHE A 5 1.95 17.89 2.06
N ILE A 6 2.95 17.62 1.23
CA ILE A 6 3.38 18.56 0.18
C ILE A 6 2.88 18.08 -1.17
N SER A 7 2.08 18.93 -1.82
CA SER A 7 1.61 18.75 -3.19
C SER A 7 2.45 19.61 -4.14
N TYR A 8 3.00 18.99 -5.18
CA TYR A 8 3.89 19.66 -6.12
C TYR A 8 3.93 18.90 -7.46
N LYS A 9 4.45 19.56 -8.49
CA LYS A 9 4.71 18.93 -9.78
C LYS A 9 6.06 18.23 -9.80
N ARG A 10 6.18 17.13 -10.54
CA ARG A 10 7.42 16.34 -10.59
C ARG A 10 8.61 17.17 -11.06
N GLU A 11 8.36 18.12 -11.95
CA GLU A 11 9.31 19.10 -12.47
C GLU A 11 9.92 19.96 -11.35
N ASP A 12 9.20 20.15 -10.24
CA ASP A 12 9.60 20.94 -9.08
C ASP A 12 10.24 20.09 -7.97
N ALA A 13 10.46 18.79 -8.19
CA ALA A 13 10.93 17.87 -7.15
C ALA A 13 12.21 18.34 -6.43
N GLY A 14 13.13 18.97 -7.17
CA GLY A 14 14.35 19.54 -6.58
C GLY A 14 14.06 20.65 -5.57
N ARG A 15 13.14 21.56 -5.89
CA ARG A 15 12.75 22.69 -5.04
C ARG A 15 11.86 22.23 -3.87
N ALA A 16 10.91 21.33 -4.15
CA ALA A 16 10.10 20.69 -3.12
C ALA A 16 10.99 19.97 -2.09
N ARG A 17 12.08 19.32 -2.52
CA ARG A 17 13.03 18.68 -1.63
C ARG A 17 13.67 19.64 -0.63
N VAL A 18 14.11 20.82 -1.07
CA VAL A 18 14.72 21.82 -0.19
C VAL A 18 13.72 22.26 0.89
N ILE A 19 12.46 22.46 0.51
CA ILE A 19 11.37 22.79 1.45
C ILE A 19 11.11 21.64 2.43
N VAL A 20 11.07 20.40 1.94
CA VAL A 20 10.92 19.21 2.81
C VAL A 20 12.04 19.13 3.83
N GLU A 21 13.29 19.31 3.40
CA GLU A 21 14.46 19.26 4.27
C GLU A 21 14.42 20.39 5.31
N GLY A 22 14.01 21.61 4.90
CA GLY A 22 13.75 22.72 5.81
C GLY A 22 12.70 22.37 6.87
N LEU A 23 11.51 21.91 6.46
CA LEU A 23 10.42 21.58 7.38
C LEU A 23 10.80 20.45 8.34
N ARG A 24 11.55 19.45 7.87
CA ARG A 24 12.07 18.37 8.73
C ARG A 24 13.07 18.88 9.75
N ALA A 25 13.88 19.88 9.40
CA ALA A 25 14.80 20.53 10.34
C ALA A 25 14.05 21.31 11.43
N GLU A 26 12.79 21.71 11.20
CA GLU A 26 11.88 22.27 12.20
C GLU A 26 11.13 21.18 13.00
N ASN A 27 11.54 19.91 12.92
CA ASN A 27 10.92 18.75 13.59
C ASN A 27 9.48 18.43 13.12
N LEU A 28 9.08 18.89 11.94
CA LEU A 28 7.79 18.53 11.33
C LEU A 28 7.89 17.20 10.59
N GLN A 29 6.83 16.38 10.68
CA GLN A 29 6.73 15.17 9.86
C GLN A 29 6.20 15.55 8.49
N VAL A 30 6.95 15.21 7.43
CA VAL A 30 6.62 15.62 6.06
C VAL A 30 6.47 14.40 5.16
N TRP A 31 5.31 14.32 4.50
CA TRP A 31 4.98 13.37 3.46
C TRP A 31 5.01 14.05 2.08
N TRP A 32 5.63 13.39 1.10
CA TRP A 32 5.75 13.85 -0.30
C TRP A 32 6.10 12.67 -1.24
N ASP A 33 5.73 12.75 -2.52
CA ASP A 33 5.92 11.69 -3.54
C ASP A 33 7.32 11.69 -4.17
N GLN A 34 8.24 10.87 -3.65
CA GLN A 34 9.59 10.69 -4.20
C GLN A 34 9.67 9.86 -5.50
N GLY A 35 8.73 10.02 -6.42
CA GLY A 35 8.82 9.52 -7.79
C GLY A 35 8.74 8.00 -7.91
N VAL A 36 7.99 7.33 -7.05
CA VAL A 36 7.80 5.87 -7.08
C VAL A 36 6.77 5.51 -8.15
N GLY A 37 7.02 4.41 -8.88
CA GLY A 37 6.37 4.07 -10.16
C GLY A 37 4.84 4.17 -10.21
N ALA A 38 4.34 4.68 -11.34
CA ALA A 38 2.93 4.93 -11.59
C ALA A 38 2.07 3.65 -11.53
N GLY A 39 0.92 3.71 -10.85
CA GLY A 39 -0.08 2.63 -10.81
C GLY A 39 -1.25 2.91 -9.86
N ALA A 40 -2.27 2.03 -9.86
CA ALA A 40 -3.46 2.18 -9.00
C ALA A 40 -3.15 2.07 -7.49
N ALA A 41 -2.08 1.35 -7.12
CA ALA A 41 -1.62 1.28 -5.74
C ALA A 41 -1.06 2.64 -5.27
N TRP A 42 -0.38 3.36 -6.15
CA TRP A 42 0.21 4.67 -5.89
C TRP A 42 -0.85 5.71 -5.53
N ARG A 43 -1.89 5.84 -6.37
CA ARG A 43 -3.00 6.79 -6.10
C ARG A 43 -3.67 6.54 -4.75
N ARG A 44 -3.83 5.28 -4.35
CA ARG A 44 -4.40 4.94 -3.03
C ARG A 44 -3.50 5.37 -1.88
N GLU A 45 -2.19 5.27 -2.04
CA GLU A 45 -1.23 5.72 -1.02
C GLU A 45 -1.27 7.24 -0.87
N ILE A 46 -1.29 7.99 -2.00
CA ILE A 46 -1.43 9.45 -1.95
C ILE A 46 -2.73 9.85 -1.25
N GLN A 47 -3.87 9.27 -1.67
CA GLN A 47 -5.17 9.57 -1.05
C GLN A 47 -5.17 9.26 0.45
N ARG A 48 -4.54 8.17 0.86
CA ARG A 48 -4.39 7.82 2.26
C ARG A 48 -3.56 8.87 2.99
N ALA A 49 -2.40 9.23 2.47
CA ALA A 49 -1.53 10.24 3.08
C ALA A 49 -2.21 11.60 3.18
N LEU A 50 -2.93 12.02 2.13
CA LEU A 50 -3.72 13.24 2.11
C LEU A 50 -4.82 13.21 3.17
N SER A 51 -5.49 12.06 3.37
CA SER A 51 -6.53 11.90 4.39
C SER A 51 -6.01 11.89 5.83
N GLU A 52 -4.75 11.49 6.03
CA GLU A 52 -4.06 11.44 7.31
C GLU A 52 -3.29 12.75 7.60
N ALA A 53 -3.22 13.66 6.62
CA ALA A 53 -2.49 14.91 6.71
C ALA A 53 -3.11 15.85 7.75
N GLY A 54 -2.26 16.46 8.56
CA GLY A 54 -2.66 17.58 9.40
C GLY A 54 -2.63 18.90 8.64
N VAL A 55 -1.72 19.07 7.69
CA VAL A 55 -1.64 20.28 6.85
C VAL A 55 -1.36 19.88 5.43
N VAL A 56 -2.02 20.54 4.47
CA VAL A 56 -1.77 20.40 3.04
C VAL A 56 -1.08 21.65 2.52
N VAL A 57 0.10 21.47 1.94
CA VAL A 57 0.94 22.53 1.38
C VAL A 57 1.06 22.31 -0.12
N PRO A 58 0.21 22.95 -0.95
CA PRO A 58 0.47 23.04 -2.38
C PRO A 58 1.59 24.04 -2.65
N LEU A 59 2.53 23.64 -3.50
CA LEU A 59 3.58 24.50 -4.03
C LEU A 59 3.15 25.06 -5.38
N TRP A 60 2.84 26.35 -5.45
CA TRP A 60 2.47 27.05 -6.67
C TRP A 60 3.71 27.43 -7.48
N SER A 61 3.80 26.82 -8.65
CA SER A 61 4.86 26.99 -9.65
C SER A 61 4.23 27.24 -11.01
N GLU A 62 5.02 27.61 -12.01
CA GLU A 62 4.54 27.72 -13.40
C GLU A 62 3.89 26.42 -13.90
N THR A 63 4.34 25.27 -13.39
CA THR A 63 3.86 23.95 -13.81
C THR A 63 2.70 23.43 -12.97
N SER A 64 2.59 23.82 -11.70
CA SER A 64 1.61 23.26 -10.76
C SER A 64 0.26 23.98 -10.78
N VAL A 65 0.24 25.27 -11.13
CA VAL A 65 -1.00 26.09 -11.13
C VAL A 65 -2.08 25.58 -12.09
N ASN A 66 -1.69 24.85 -13.14
CA ASN A 66 -2.59 24.25 -14.12
C ASN A 66 -2.71 22.72 -13.96
N SER A 67 -2.28 22.16 -12.84
CA SER A 67 -2.29 20.72 -12.63
C SER A 67 -3.55 20.25 -11.95
N ASP A 68 -4.39 19.48 -12.65
CA ASP A 68 -5.59 18.86 -12.07
C ASP A 68 -5.30 18.15 -10.75
N TRP A 69 -4.23 17.37 -10.69
CA TRP A 69 -3.84 16.65 -9.46
C TRP A 69 -3.52 17.57 -8.27
N VAL A 70 -2.67 18.59 -8.47
CA VAL A 70 -2.30 19.54 -7.40
C VAL A 70 -3.52 20.37 -6.98
N LEU A 71 -4.37 20.74 -7.95
CA LEU A 71 -5.61 21.47 -7.68
C LEU A 71 -6.61 20.64 -6.88
N GLU A 72 -6.78 19.35 -7.20
CA GLU A 72 -7.63 18.42 -6.44
C GLU A 72 -7.14 18.26 -4.98
N GLU A 73 -5.83 18.10 -4.78
CA GLU A 73 -5.24 17.98 -3.44
C GLU A 73 -5.34 19.29 -2.64
N ALA A 74 -5.12 20.44 -3.30
CA ALA A 74 -5.27 21.74 -2.69
C ALA A 74 -6.73 22.02 -2.31
N GLU A 75 -7.70 21.66 -3.16
CA GLU A 75 -9.12 21.83 -2.85
C GLU A 75 -9.53 20.92 -1.70
N TYR A 76 -8.98 19.71 -1.60
CA TYR A 76 -9.15 18.87 -0.41
C TYR A 76 -8.68 19.59 0.85
N GLY A 77 -7.43 20.09 0.88
CA GLY A 77 -6.88 20.81 2.03
C GLY A 77 -7.69 22.04 2.41
N LYS A 78 -8.17 22.79 1.41
CA LYS A 78 -9.03 23.96 1.57
C LYS A 78 -10.37 23.59 2.19
N SER A 79 -11.04 22.55 1.68
CA SER A 79 -12.34 22.08 2.18
C SER A 79 -12.28 21.63 3.65
N LYS A 80 -11.09 21.21 4.11
CA LYS A 80 -10.80 20.78 5.48
C LYS A 80 -10.31 21.89 6.39
N GLY A 81 -10.04 23.09 5.86
CA GLY A 81 -9.46 24.20 6.62
C GLY A 81 -8.02 23.96 7.07
N ILE A 82 -7.28 23.08 6.37
CA ILE A 82 -5.89 22.71 6.70
C ILE A 82 -4.90 23.11 5.59
N LEU A 83 -5.27 24.07 4.74
CA LEU A 83 -4.44 24.51 3.63
C LEU A 83 -3.41 25.57 4.08
N CYS A 84 -2.15 25.38 3.72
CA CYS A 84 -1.07 26.37 3.85
C CYS A 84 -0.33 26.47 2.50
N PRO A 85 -0.83 27.26 1.54
CA PRO A 85 -0.21 27.36 0.23
C PRO A 85 1.13 28.08 0.28
N ALA A 86 2.06 27.66 -0.57
CA ALA A 86 3.34 28.34 -0.77
C ALA A 86 3.59 28.58 -2.26
N ILE A 87 4.13 29.74 -2.61
CA ILE A 87 4.48 30.13 -3.98
C ILE A 87 5.99 29.95 -4.14
N ILE A 88 6.42 29.23 -5.18
CA ILE A 88 7.83 28.95 -5.47
C ILE A 88 8.33 29.51 -6.80
N ASP A 89 7.42 30.08 -7.60
CA ASP A 89 7.70 30.86 -8.83
C ASP A 89 6.95 32.19 -8.79
N GLU A 90 7.26 33.12 -9.69
CA GLU A 90 6.50 34.37 -9.84
C GLU A 90 5.15 34.12 -10.54
N VAL A 91 4.24 33.44 -9.83
CA VAL A 91 2.92 33.03 -10.33
C VAL A 91 1.80 33.50 -9.43
N SER A 92 0.65 33.75 -10.04
CA SER A 92 -0.59 34.00 -9.30
C SER A 92 -1.20 32.66 -8.83
N PRO A 93 -1.74 32.58 -7.60
CA PRO A 93 -2.47 31.41 -7.15
C PRO A 93 -3.62 31.06 -8.10
N PRO A 94 -3.96 29.76 -8.28
CA PRO A 94 -5.04 29.36 -9.15
C PRO A 94 -6.40 29.92 -8.72
N ILE A 95 -7.34 29.94 -9.66
CA ILE A 95 -8.72 30.38 -9.41
C ILE A 95 -9.30 29.59 -8.23
N GLY A 96 -9.93 30.29 -7.29
CA GLY A 96 -10.48 29.70 -6.07
C GLY A 96 -9.50 29.64 -4.88
N PHE A 97 -8.22 29.96 -5.08
CA PHE A 97 -7.20 30.01 -4.02
C PHE A 97 -6.67 31.42 -3.73
N GLY A 98 -6.91 32.41 -4.60
CA GLY A 98 -6.40 33.77 -4.43
C GLY A 98 -6.88 34.53 -3.17
N GLY A 99 -7.96 34.07 -2.53
CA GLY A 99 -8.41 34.62 -1.24
C GLY A 99 -7.68 34.02 -0.02
N ILE A 100 -6.82 33.02 -0.22
CA ILE A 100 -6.04 32.36 0.82
C ILE A 100 -4.62 32.90 0.74
N GLN A 101 -4.11 33.45 1.84
CA GLN A 101 -2.74 33.95 1.90
C GLN A 101 -1.75 32.80 1.69
N ALA A 102 -0.91 32.94 0.67
CA ALA A 102 0.17 32.02 0.38
C ALA A 102 1.50 32.58 0.88
N ALA A 103 2.36 31.72 1.42
CA ALA A 103 3.73 32.09 1.73
C ALA A 103 4.51 32.27 0.43
N ASN A 104 5.24 33.38 0.29
CA ASN A 104 6.12 33.56 -0.85
C ASN A 104 7.50 32.97 -0.52
N LEU A 105 7.83 31.85 -1.16
CA LEU A 105 9.13 31.17 -1.09
C LEU A 105 9.83 31.18 -2.45
N ALA A 106 9.41 32.06 -3.38
CA ALA A 106 10.07 32.23 -4.66
C ALA A 106 11.53 32.65 -4.42
N GLY A 107 12.46 31.85 -4.93
CA GLY A 107 13.91 32.08 -4.74
C GLY A 107 14.46 31.68 -3.36
N TRP A 108 13.66 31.07 -2.47
CA TRP A 108 14.17 30.54 -1.21
C TRP A 108 15.13 29.37 -1.46
N ASP A 109 16.32 29.44 -0.88
CA ASP A 109 17.46 28.56 -1.18
C ASP A 109 17.75 27.54 -0.06
N GLY A 110 16.94 27.55 1.01
CA GLY A 110 17.16 26.73 2.19
C GLY A 110 17.63 27.50 3.43
N ASP A 111 17.88 28.81 3.36
CA ASP A 111 18.21 29.59 4.56
C ASP A 111 17.03 29.66 5.52
N ARG A 112 17.10 28.88 6.60
CA ARG A 112 16.07 28.82 7.64
C ARG A 112 15.98 30.08 8.48
N ARG A 113 16.92 31.03 8.34
CA ARG A 113 16.88 32.35 9.02
C ARG A 113 16.06 33.37 8.23
N ASP A 114 15.63 33.02 7.02
CA ASP A 114 14.77 33.88 6.21
C ASP A 114 13.45 34.18 6.96
N PRO A 115 13.08 35.45 7.14
CA PRO A 115 11.80 35.81 7.75
C PRO A 115 10.59 35.19 7.06
N ALA A 116 10.61 35.08 5.73
CA ALA A 116 9.52 34.46 4.95
C ALA A 116 9.37 32.97 5.31
N TRP A 117 10.50 32.27 5.49
CA TRP A 117 10.51 30.89 5.96
C TRP A 117 9.95 30.77 7.37
N HIS A 118 10.39 31.62 8.30
CA HIS A 118 9.87 31.61 9.67
C HIS A 118 8.36 31.86 9.73
N HIS A 119 7.85 32.82 8.97
CA HIS A 119 6.40 33.07 8.89
C HIS A 119 5.64 31.88 8.31
N PHE A 120 6.21 31.22 7.30
CA PHE A 120 5.62 30.01 6.72
C PHE A 120 5.51 28.86 7.74
N VAL A 121 6.60 28.58 8.47
CA VAL A 121 6.61 27.55 9.53
C VAL A 121 5.60 27.88 10.63
N GLN A 122 5.54 29.13 11.09
CA GLN A 122 4.56 29.56 12.08
C GLN A 122 3.12 29.38 11.59
N SER A 123 2.87 29.60 10.30
CA SER A 123 1.54 29.41 9.70
C SER A 123 1.15 27.93 9.71
N ILE A 124 2.08 27.04 9.35
CA ILE A 124 1.87 25.58 9.44
C ILE A 124 1.57 25.17 10.88
N GLU A 125 2.39 25.60 11.84
CA GLU A 125 2.20 25.27 13.26
C GLU A 125 0.86 25.76 13.80
N ALA A 126 0.43 26.96 13.40
CA ALA A 126 -0.86 27.54 13.78
C ALA A 126 -2.03 26.70 13.24
N VAL A 127 -1.95 26.22 12.00
CA VAL A 127 -2.97 25.32 11.43
C VAL A 127 -2.95 23.98 12.15
N VAL A 128 -1.77 23.39 12.39
CA VAL A 128 -1.64 22.14 13.16
C VAL A 128 -2.26 22.26 14.56
N ALA A 129 -2.07 23.40 15.23
CA ALA A 129 -2.58 23.64 16.58
C ALA A 129 -4.11 23.77 16.63
N GLN A 130 -4.74 24.23 15.53
CA GLN A 130 -6.19 24.40 15.44
C GLN A 130 -6.94 23.10 15.18
N ILE A 131 -6.26 22.07 14.66
CA ILE A 131 -6.86 20.76 14.46
C ILE A 131 -7.15 20.17 15.83
N PRO A 132 -8.42 19.88 16.17
CA PRO A 132 -8.75 19.21 17.42
C PRO A 132 -7.92 17.93 17.45
N ARG A 133 -6.94 17.86 18.35
CA ARG A 133 -6.10 16.66 18.49
C ARG A 133 -7.09 15.55 18.77
N PRO A 134 -7.30 14.59 17.84
CA PRO A 134 -8.19 13.49 18.14
C PRO A 134 -7.62 12.89 19.41
N GLU A 135 -8.44 12.86 20.46
CA GLU A 135 -8.09 12.19 21.70
C GLU A 135 -7.53 10.85 21.24
N ARG A 136 -6.24 10.62 21.49
CA ARG A 136 -5.57 9.40 21.07
C ARG A 136 -6.28 8.35 21.89
N LYS A 137 -7.39 7.80 21.39
CA LYS A 137 -8.13 6.74 22.07
C LYS A 137 -7.04 5.76 22.42
N PRO A 138 -6.73 5.56 23.73
CA PRO A 138 -5.64 4.69 24.11
C PRO A 138 -5.91 3.43 23.31
N SER A 139 -4.97 3.06 22.43
CA SER A 139 -5.11 1.88 21.59
C SER A 139 -5.50 0.81 22.59
N ARG A 140 -6.78 0.40 22.58
CA ARG A 140 -7.30 -0.50 23.61
C ARG A 140 -6.26 -1.60 23.68
N PRO A 141 -5.62 -1.87 24.84
CA PRO A 141 -4.65 -2.93 24.91
C PRO A 141 -5.33 -4.09 24.23
N ARG A 142 -4.74 -4.57 23.12
CA ARG A 142 -5.29 -5.69 22.37
C ARG A 142 -5.44 -6.74 23.45
N LYS A 143 -6.68 -6.99 23.90
CA LYS A 143 -6.94 -8.02 24.89
C LYS A 143 -6.26 -9.23 24.27
N PRO A 144 -5.30 -9.89 24.94
CA PRO A 144 -4.80 -11.15 24.43
C PRO A 144 -6.06 -11.95 24.17
N MET A 145 -6.27 -12.31 22.91
CA MET A 145 -7.44 -13.05 22.49
C MET A 145 -7.18 -14.46 23.03
N LEU A 146 -7.40 -14.63 24.34
CA LEU A 146 -7.62 -15.95 24.91
C LEU A 146 -8.83 -16.48 24.16
N PRO A 147 -8.68 -17.65 23.54
CA PRO A 147 -9.38 -17.92 22.30
C PRO A 147 -10.88 -18.09 22.59
N VAL A 148 -11.71 -17.53 21.72
CA VAL A 148 -13.15 -17.82 21.60
C VAL A 148 -13.35 -19.27 21.08
N LEU A 149 -12.48 -20.20 21.48
CA LEU A 149 -12.55 -21.61 21.11
C LEU A 149 -13.55 -22.40 21.97
N ALA A 150 -14.07 -21.84 23.07
CA ALA A 150 -14.96 -22.60 23.96
C ALA A 150 -16.46 -22.52 23.60
N ALA A 151 -16.91 -21.52 22.83
CA ALA A 151 -18.34 -21.34 22.58
C ALA A 151 -18.83 -21.94 21.25
N VAL A 152 -17.95 -22.14 20.25
CA VAL A 152 -18.34 -22.75 18.96
C VAL A 152 -18.26 -24.29 19.00
N VAL A 153 -17.48 -24.87 19.92
CA VAL A 153 -17.35 -26.34 20.06
C VAL A 153 -18.64 -26.98 20.60
N GLY A 154 -19.46 -26.27 21.38
CA GLY A 154 -20.71 -26.81 21.92
C GLY A 154 -21.85 -26.97 20.91
N ALA A 155 -21.94 -26.10 19.90
CA ALA A 155 -23.05 -26.11 18.94
C ALA A 155 -22.85 -27.08 17.77
N VAL A 156 -21.60 -27.42 17.43
CA VAL A 156 -21.28 -28.40 16.37
C VAL A 156 -21.40 -29.85 16.89
N ALA A 157 -21.19 -30.08 18.20
CA ALA A 157 -21.31 -31.42 18.79
C ALA A 157 -22.75 -31.95 18.82
N ALA A 158 -23.76 -31.08 18.92
CA ALA A 158 -25.17 -31.46 18.96
C ALA A 158 -25.76 -31.74 17.56
N THR A 159 -25.19 -31.16 16.51
CA THR A 159 -25.63 -31.42 15.13
C THR A 159 -25.02 -32.70 14.56
N PHE A 160 -23.77 -33.04 14.94
CA PHE A 160 -23.13 -34.30 14.54
C PHE A 160 -23.78 -35.55 15.16
N THR A 161 -24.35 -35.48 16.36
CA THR A 161 -25.07 -36.61 16.97
C THR A 161 -26.36 -36.96 16.24
N ILE A 162 -27.11 -35.95 15.77
CA ILE A 162 -28.37 -36.17 15.05
C ILE A 162 -28.08 -36.70 13.64
N VAL A 163 -27.11 -36.12 12.92
CA VAL A 163 -26.75 -36.56 11.57
C VAL A 163 -26.11 -37.96 11.58
N GLY A 164 -25.26 -38.28 12.55
CA GLY A 164 -24.68 -39.63 12.69
C GLY A 164 -25.70 -40.70 13.13
N ALA A 165 -26.73 -40.33 13.88
CA ALA A 165 -27.83 -41.23 14.20
C ALA A 165 -28.69 -41.56 12.97
N LEU A 166 -28.91 -40.57 12.08
CA LEU A 166 -29.69 -40.75 10.85
C LEU A 166 -28.93 -41.53 9.76
N ASP A 167 -27.59 -41.43 9.71
CA ASP A 167 -26.73 -42.27 8.86
C ASP A 167 -26.73 -43.75 9.33
N ARG A 168 -26.65 -44.01 10.64
CA ARG A 168 -26.77 -45.38 11.21
C ARG A 168 -28.13 -46.03 11.00
N LEU A 169 -29.19 -45.22 10.88
CA LEU A 169 -30.54 -45.68 10.55
C LEU A 169 -30.77 -45.82 9.04
N GLY A 170 -29.78 -45.49 8.20
CA GLY A 170 -29.83 -45.67 6.74
C GLY A 170 -30.73 -44.67 6.01
N ILE A 171 -31.08 -43.54 6.63
CA ILE A 171 -32.05 -42.57 6.09
C ILE A 171 -31.38 -41.59 5.11
N VAL A 172 -30.10 -41.27 5.33
CA VAL A 172 -29.33 -40.33 4.49
C VAL A 172 -27.98 -40.95 4.18
N ARG A 173 -27.67 -41.18 2.90
CA ARG A 173 -26.33 -41.55 2.42
C ARG A 173 -25.72 -40.36 1.67
N ILE A 174 -24.80 -39.64 2.30
CA ILE A 174 -24.04 -38.58 1.63
C ILE A 174 -22.55 -38.92 1.74
N PHE A 175 -22.10 -39.71 0.76
CA PHE A 175 -20.81 -39.63 0.03
C PHE A 175 -19.45 -39.45 0.77
N PRO A 176 -18.35 -39.92 0.15
CA PRO A 176 -17.14 -40.33 0.85
C PRO A 176 -16.32 -39.18 1.40
N THR A 177 -15.80 -39.40 2.60
CA THR A 177 -14.75 -38.64 3.28
C THR A 177 -13.39 -38.89 2.64
N GLU A 178 -13.17 -38.35 1.45
CA GLU A 178 -11.82 -38.09 0.96
C GLU A 178 -11.68 -36.57 0.75
N PHE A 179 -10.47 -36.04 0.97
CA PHE A 179 -10.13 -34.60 1.02
C PHE A 179 -10.31 -33.90 2.37
N ALA A 180 -9.81 -34.52 3.43
CA ALA A 180 -9.28 -33.77 4.58
C ALA A 180 -7.89 -34.30 4.93
N THR A 181 -6.91 -34.11 4.04
CA THR A 181 -5.50 -34.18 4.45
C THR A 181 -5.22 -32.94 5.30
N ASN A 182 -5.35 -33.13 6.61
CA ASN A 182 -4.89 -32.20 7.63
C ASN A 182 -3.45 -31.75 7.28
N PRO A 183 -3.17 -30.45 7.03
CA PRO A 183 -1.83 -30.05 6.61
C PRO A 183 -0.86 -30.35 7.75
N ARG A 184 0.03 -31.32 7.53
CA ARG A 184 1.13 -31.61 8.47
C ARG A 184 1.88 -30.31 8.73
N THR A 185 2.27 -30.07 9.98
CA THR A 185 3.21 -28.99 10.28
C THR A 185 4.58 -29.39 9.71
N PRO A 186 5.19 -28.59 8.83
CA PRO A 186 6.46 -28.97 8.20
C PRO A 186 7.56 -29.02 9.25
N THR A 187 8.44 -30.02 9.13
CA THR A 187 9.63 -30.09 10.00
C THR A 187 10.66 -29.03 9.60
N LEU A 188 11.54 -28.63 10.53
CA LEU A 188 12.58 -27.62 10.23
C LEU A 188 13.50 -28.05 9.08
N ALA A 189 13.87 -29.33 9.03
CA ALA A 189 14.66 -29.90 7.93
C ALA A 189 13.92 -29.75 6.58
N GLU A 190 12.66 -30.19 6.53
CA GLU A 190 11.80 -30.10 5.33
C GLU A 190 11.62 -28.66 4.86
N SER A 191 11.42 -27.70 5.78
CA SER A 191 11.32 -26.28 5.43
C SER A 191 12.62 -25.73 4.84
N SER A 192 13.76 -26.08 5.43
CA SER A 192 15.07 -25.60 4.97
C SER A 192 15.46 -26.19 3.60
N ASP A 193 15.12 -27.45 3.36
CA ASP A 193 15.35 -28.12 2.08
C ASP A 193 14.43 -27.55 0.99
N TRP A 194 13.15 -27.32 1.30
CA TRP A 194 12.22 -26.68 0.38
C TRP A 194 12.67 -25.27 -0.02
N HIS A 195 13.08 -24.44 0.95
CA HIS A 195 13.56 -23.09 0.66
C HIS A 195 14.80 -23.07 -0.25
N ARG A 196 15.72 -24.04 -0.09
CA ARG A 196 16.89 -24.20 -0.95
C ARG A 196 16.50 -24.59 -2.37
N ILE A 197 15.61 -25.58 -2.53
CA ILE A 197 15.14 -26.08 -3.83
C ILE A 197 14.31 -25.03 -4.58
N ARG A 198 13.46 -24.29 -3.87
CA ARG A 198 12.67 -23.20 -4.47
C ARG A 198 13.55 -22.10 -5.06
N GLN A 199 14.66 -21.77 -4.41
CA GLN A 199 15.59 -20.74 -4.87
C GLN A 199 16.38 -21.16 -6.12
N SER A 200 16.71 -22.45 -6.28
CA SER A 200 17.43 -22.93 -7.46
C SER A 200 16.60 -22.86 -8.74
N ARG A 201 15.25 -22.80 -8.63
CA ARG A 201 14.29 -22.76 -9.74
C ARG A 201 14.44 -23.91 -10.75
N ASP A 202 15.08 -25.01 -10.34
CA ASP A 202 15.25 -26.20 -11.16
C ASP A 202 14.01 -27.09 -11.09
N CYS A 203 13.33 -27.28 -12.23
CA CYS A 203 12.13 -28.11 -12.34
C CYS A 203 12.40 -29.58 -11.97
N VAL A 204 13.60 -30.10 -12.23
CA VAL A 204 13.95 -31.49 -11.90
C VAL A 204 14.06 -31.66 -10.39
N ALA A 205 14.66 -30.69 -9.70
CA ALA A 205 14.76 -30.68 -8.24
C ALA A 205 13.39 -30.56 -7.57
N ILE A 206 12.50 -29.71 -8.09
CA ILE A 206 11.12 -29.54 -7.59
C ILE A 206 10.29 -30.83 -7.81
N ALA A 207 10.40 -31.45 -8.98
CA ALA A 207 9.73 -32.73 -9.26
C ALA A 207 10.30 -33.88 -8.39
N GLY A 208 11.61 -33.87 -8.12
CA GLY A 208 12.26 -34.79 -7.21
C GLY A 208 11.75 -34.65 -5.77
N TYR A 209 11.61 -33.42 -5.28
CA TYR A 209 11.04 -33.12 -3.97
C TYR A 209 9.60 -33.65 -3.84
N LEU A 210 8.75 -33.42 -4.85
CA LEU A 210 7.37 -33.93 -4.87
C LEU A 210 7.29 -35.46 -4.84
N ARG A 211 8.24 -36.13 -5.48
CA ARG A 211 8.31 -37.61 -5.48
C ARG A 211 8.66 -38.15 -4.09
N GLN A 212 9.52 -37.44 -3.36
CA GLN A 212 9.91 -37.81 -1.99
C GLN A 212 8.82 -37.44 -0.97
N ASN A 213 8.11 -36.32 -1.18
CA ASN A 213 7.13 -35.76 -0.24
C ASN A 213 5.78 -35.42 -0.91
N PRO A 214 5.03 -36.40 -1.44
CA PRO A 214 3.81 -36.16 -2.24
C PRO A 214 2.64 -35.56 -1.43
N GLY A 215 2.64 -35.75 -0.11
CA GLY A 215 1.65 -35.16 0.82
C GLY A 215 2.28 -34.22 1.84
N GLY A 216 3.48 -33.70 1.54
CA GLY A 216 4.17 -32.72 2.39
C GLY A 216 3.46 -31.36 2.38
N SER A 217 3.76 -30.52 3.38
CA SER A 217 3.08 -29.22 3.56
C SER A 217 3.31 -28.27 2.37
N PHE A 218 4.40 -28.47 1.64
CA PHE A 218 4.78 -27.68 0.45
C PHE A 218 4.43 -28.35 -0.87
N ALA A 219 3.74 -29.50 -0.87
CA ALA A 219 3.45 -30.24 -2.10
C ALA A 219 2.57 -29.42 -3.08
N GLN A 220 1.57 -28.70 -2.56
CA GLN A 220 0.70 -27.85 -3.38
C GLN A 220 1.46 -26.67 -4.00
N GLU A 221 2.42 -26.08 -3.27
CA GLU A 221 3.28 -25.00 -3.77
C GLU A 221 4.28 -25.52 -4.81
N ALA A 222 4.83 -26.72 -4.62
CA ALA A 222 5.71 -27.34 -5.60
C ALA A 222 4.98 -27.69 -6.91
N GLN A 223 3.73 -28.16 -6.83
CA GLN A 223 2.89 -28.43 -8.00
C GLN A 223 2.58 -27.16 -8.79
N SER A 224 2.25 -26.05 -8.11
CA SER A 224 1.96 -24.78 -8.80
C SER A 224 3.19 -24.21 -9.52
N LEU A 225 4.39 -24.37 -8.93
CA LEU A 225 5.64 -23.95 -9.57
C LEU A 225 5.96 -24.76 -10.84
N LEU A 226 5.69 -26.07 -10.84
CA LEU A 226 5.84 -26.90 -12.05
C LEU A 226 4.82 -26.53 -13.12
N ALA A 227 3.56 -26.32 -12.73
CA ALA A 227 2.49 -25.94 -13.65
C ALA A 227 2.77 -24.60 -14.35
N ALA A 228 3.23 -23.59 -13.60
CA ALA A 228 3.57 -22.27 -14.16
C ALA A 228 4.69 -22.32 -15.21
N LYS A 229 5.62 -23.28 -15.10
CA LYS A 229 6.71 -23.47 -16.07
C LYS A 229 6.26 -24.21 -17.33
N GLN A 230 5.32 -25.16 -17.19
CA GLN A 230 4.74 -25.85 -18.34
C GLN A 230 3.95 -24.90 -19.24
N ASP A 231 3.23 -23.94 -18.65
CA ASP A 231 2.45 -22.93 -19.38
C ASP A 231 3.34 -21.97 -20.20
N THR A 232 4.52 -21.62 -19.66
CA THR A 232 5.51 -20.79 -20.38
C THR A 232 6.06 -21.48 -21.63
N THR A 233 6.08 -22.82 -21.65
CA THR A 233 6.63 -23.59 -22.78
C THR A 233 5.60 -23.75 -23.92
N GLN A 234 4.30 -23.56 -23.65
CA GLN A 234 3.25 -23.61 -24.68
C GLN A 234 3.04 -22.30 -25.44
N ILE A 235 3.58 -21.17 -24.97
CA ILE A 235 3.39 -19.85 -25.62
C ILE A 235 4.40 -19.60 -26.76
N ALA A 236 5.39 -20.47 -26.95
CA ALA A 236 6.38 -20.33 -28.01
C ALA A 236 6.17 -21.35 -29.14
N TRP A 237 5.23 -21.08 -30.06
CA TRP A 237 5.38 -21.34 -31.51
C TRP A 237 4.16 -20.89 -32.33
N THR A 238 4.32 -19.83 -33.13
CA THR A 238 3.59 -19.63 -34.40
C THR A 238 4.61 -19.24 -35.47
N PRO A 239 4.78 -20.00 -36.56
CA PRO A 239 5.65 -19.58 -37.64
C PRO A 239 4.99 -18.44 -38.41
N PHE A 240 5.70 -17.33 -38.52
CA PHE A 240 5.37 -16.20 -39.37
C PHE A 240 5.33 -16.67 -40.84
N GLN A 241 4.19 -16.53 -41.51
CA GLN A 241 4.05 -16.78 -42.95
C GLN A 241 4.59 -15.56 -43.70
N GLU A 242 5.70 -15.75 -44.40
CA GLU A 242 6.39 -14.73 -45.18
C GLU A 242 5.60 -14.45 -46.47
N GLY A 243 5.00 -13.26 -46.56
CA GLY A 243 4.26 -12.79 -47.74
C GLY A 243 5.22 -12.46 -48.87
N SER A 244 5.15 -13.25 -49.95
CA SER A 244 5.83 -13.00 -51.22
C SER A 244 5.21 -11.81 -51.94
N TRP A 245 5.89 -10.67 -51.92
CA TRP A 245 5.72 -9.61 -52.90
C TRP A 245 6.89 -9.65 -53.88
N THR A 246 6.66 -10.23 -55.06
CA THR A 246 7.46 -9.93 -56.25
C THR A 246 6.56 -9.81 -57.48
N THR A 247 6.50 -8.56 -57.95
CA THR A 247 6.28 -8.04 -59.32
C THR A 247 4.94 -8.28 -60.02
#